data_AF-A0A1J3D8G2-F1
#
_entry.id   AF-A0A1J3D8G2-F1
#
_cell.length_a   1.000
_cell.length_b   1.000
_cell.length_c   1.000
_cell.angle_alpha   90.00
_cell.angle_beta   90.00
_cell.angle_gamma   90.00
#
_symmetry.space_group_name_H-M   'P 1'
#
loop_
_entity.id
_entity.type
_entity.pdbx_description
1 polymer ?
#
loop_
_entity_poly.entity_id
_entity_poly.type
_entity_poly.pdbx_seq_one_letter_code
_entity_poly.pdbx_strand_id
1 'polypeptide(L)'
;YLPLDGLADFNKSSAKLLLDDDSPAVKEKRVVTIQCLSGTGALRVGAEFLAKNYQQSVIFVSNPTWGNHPNIFNLAGLSVEYFRYYDSKTRGLDFKGLLEDLGAALSGAIVVLQACAHNPTGV
;
A
#
# COMPACT_ATOMS: atom_id res chain seq x y z
N TYR A 1 5.14 28.56 -6.17
CA TYR A 1 4.58 27.20 -6.23
C TYR A 1 5.70 26.20 -6.05
N LEU A 2 5.44 25.05 -5.43
CA LEU A 2 6.41 23.95 -5.40
C LEU A 2 6.51 23.27 -6.78
N PRO A 3 7.59 22.53 -7.05
CA PRO A 3 7.64 21.56 -8.16
C PRO A 3 6.50 20.55 -8.10
N LEU A 4 6.22 19.88 -9.23
CA LEU A 4 5.13 18.91 -9.35
C LEU A 4 5.26 17.74 -8.36
N ASP A 5 6.49 17.29 -8.14
CA ASP A 5 6.84 16.22 -7.20
C ASP A 5 7.01 16.70 -5.75
N GLY A 6 6.89 18.01 -5.50
CA GLY A 6 6.92 18.60 -4.16
C GLY A 6 8.27 19.21 -3.77
N LEU A 7 8.46 19.41 -2.47
CA LEU A 7 9.69 19.97 -1.93
C LEU A 7 10.79 18.90 -1.86
N ALA A 8 11.93 19.14 -2.52
CA ALA A 8 13.01 18.16 -2.63
C ALA A 8 13.51 17.65 -1.26
N ASP A 9 13.71 18.54 -0.29
CA ASP A 9 14.17 18.16 1.06
C ASP A 9 13.12 17.34 1.83
N PHE A 10 11.83 17.62 1.60
CA PHE A 10 10.75 16.82 2.17
C PHE A 10 10.73 15.41 1.60
N ASN A 11 10.87 15.28 0.27
CA ASN A 11 10.92 13.98 -0.39
C ASN A 11 12.13 13.16 0.08
N LYS A 12 13.32 13.77 0.12
CA LYS A 12 14.54 13.14 0.63
C LYS A 12 14.39 12.67 2.07
N SER A 13 13.87 13.53 2.94
CA SER A 13 13.69 13.20 4.36
C SER A 13 12.63 12.13 4.58
N SER A 14 11.55 12.12 3.78
CA SER A 14 10.50 11.10 3.84
C SER A 14 11.03 9.73 3.42
N ALA A 15 11.82 9.66 2.34
CA ALA A 15 12.47 8.43 1.92
C ALA A 15 13.45 7.89 2.97
N LYS A 16 14.27 8.78 3.56
CA LYS A 16 15.18 8.44 4.66
C LYS A 16 14.44 7.91 5.87
N LEU A 17 13.32 8.52 6.26
CA LEU A 17 12.52 8.05 7.40
C LEU A 17 12.01 6.62 7.20
N LEU A 18 11.60 6.28 5.98
CA LEU A 18 11.03 4.96 5.68
C LEU A 18 12.09 3.87 5.47
N LEU A 19 13.19 4.21 4.80
CA LEU A 19 14.15 3.23 4.28
C LEU A 19 15.53 3.29 4.96
N ASP A 20 15.81 4.36 5.71
CA ASP A 20 17.16 4.74 6.16
C ASP A 20 18.11 5.15 5.00
N ASP A 21 19.14 5.93 5.32
CA ASP A 21 20.17 6.37 4.36
C ASP A 21 21.05 5.20 3.89
N ASP A 22 21.15 4.15 4.70
CA ASP A 22 21.98 2.99 4.39
C ASP A 22 21.33 1.97 3.46
N SER A 23 20.04 2.15 3.12
CA SER A 23 19.31 1.26 2.21
C SER A 23 19.98 1.14 0.85
N PRO A 24 20.24 -0.09 0.36
CA PRO A 24 20.71 -0.32 -1.00
C PRO A 24 19.83 0.34 -2.06
N ALA A 25 18.50 0.35 -1.85
CA ALA A 25 17.57 0.95 -2.80
C ALA A 25 17.77 2.47 -2.93
N VAL A 26 18.11 3.15 -1.84
CA VAL A 26 18.44 4.58 -1.84
C VAL A 26 19.79 4.81 -2.51
N LYS A 27 20.83 4.05 -2.11
CA LYS A 27 22.20 4.15 -2.67
C LYS A 27 22.25 3.89 -4.17
N GLU A 28 21.46 2.92 -4.65
CA GLU A 28 21.34 2.53 -6.06
C GLU A 28 20.34 3.41 -6.84
N LYS A 29 19.74 4.43 -6.22
CA LYS A 29 18.78 5.36 -6.85
C LYS A 29 17.56 4.66 -7.45
N ARG A 30 17.04 3.63 -6.76
CA ARG A 30 15.82 2.89 -7.16
C ARG A 30 14.55 3.38 -6.45
N VAL A 31 14.65 4.43 -5.64
CA VAL A 31 13.54 5.01 -4.89
C VAL A 31 13.08 6.30 -5.57
N VAL A 32 11.77 6.41 -5.81
CA VAL A 32 11.10 7.63 -6.26
C VAL A 32 10.15 8.08 -5.15
N THR A 33 10.13 9.38 -4.87
CA THR A 33 9.26 9.97 -3.84
C THR A 33 8.59 11.21 -4.39
N ILE A 34 7.26 11.26 -4.27
CA ILE A 34 6.41 12.38 -4.69
C ILE A 34 5.59 12.81 -3.48
N GLN A 35 5.64 14.10 -3.15
CA GLN A 35 4.85 14.67 -2.07
C GLN A 35 3.36 14.61 -2.43
N CYS A 36 2.54 14.09 -1.51
CA CYS A 36 1.10 13.92 -1.70
C CYS A 36 0.30 14.57 -0.55
N LEU A 37 -1.03 14.65 -0.72
CA LEU A 37 -1.96 15.11 0.32
C LEU A 37 -2.15 14.04 1.41
N SER A 38 -1.17 13.93 2.31
CA SER A 38 -1.12 12.92 3.36
C SER A 38 -1.23 11.48 2.81
N GLY A 39 -1.56 10.51 3.66
CA GLY A 39 -1.70 9.10 3.29
C GLY A 39 -2.80 8.85 2.25
N THR A 40 -3.97 9.47 2.41
CA THR A 40 -5.09 9.32 1.45
C THR A 40 -4.69 9.77 0.04
N GLY A 41 -4.04 10.93 -0.08
CA GLY A 41 -3.54 11.43 -1.37
C GLY A 41 -2.45 10.54 -1.95
N ALA A 42 -1.54 10.02 -1.11
CA ALA A 42 -0.50 9.10 -1.55
C ALA A 42 -1.08 7.79 -2.10
N LEU A 43 -2.05 7.19 -1.40
CA LEU A 43 -2.77 6.00 -1.87
C LEU A 43 -3.49 6.26 -3.19
N ARG A 44 -4.15 7.43 -3.32
CA ARG A 44 -4.87 7.79 -4.55
C ARG A 44 -3.93 7.90 -5.75
N VAL A 45 -2.83 8.64 -5.62
CA VAL A 45 -1.84 8.82 -6.69
C VAL A 45 -1.21 7.48 -7.06
N GLY A 46 -0.81 6.67 -6.07
CA GLY A 46 -0.24 5.34 -6.30
C GLY A 46 -1.21 4.38 -6.98
N ALA A 47 -2.48 4.38 -6.57
CA ALA A 47 -3.52 3.55 -7.17
C ALA A 47 -3.77 3.91 -8.64
N GLU A 48 -3.86 5.21 -8.97
CA GLU A 48 -4.01 5.64 -10.36
C GLU A 48 -2.77 5.33 -11.20
N PHE A 49 -1.57 5.43 -10.62
CA PHE A 49 -0.36 5.04 -11.30
C PHE A 49 -0.39 3.55 -11.67
N LEU A 50 -0.77 2.68 -10.73
CA LEU A 50 -0.90 1.24 -10.98
C LEU A 50 -1.98 0.95 -12.01
N ALA A 51 -3.18 1.54 -11.88
CA ALA A 51 -4.27 1.32 -12.83
C ALA A 51 -3.93 1.74 -14.28
N LYS A 52 -3.06 2.75 -14.46
CA LYS A 52 -2.65 3.25 -15.77
C LYS A 52 -1.44 2.51 -16.36
N ASN A 53 -0.53 2.01 -15.52
CA ASN A 53 0.81 1.58 -15.96
C ASN A 53 1.15 0.13 -15.60
N TYR A 54 0.27 -0.57 -14.90
CA TYR A 54 0.49 -1.95 -14.48
C TYR A 54 -0.56 -2.88 -15.07
N GLN A 55 -0.17 -4.11 -15.38
CA GLN A 55 -1.02 -5.05 -16.11
C GLN A 55 -2.17 -5.64 -15.26
N GLN A 56 -2.01 -5.68 -13.94
CA GLN A 56 -3.03 -6.20 -13.03
C GLN A 56 -3.95 -5.08 -12.54
N SER A 57 -5.26 -5.33 -12.60
CA SER A 57 -6.29 -4.43 -12.10
C SER A 57 -6.88 -4.86 -10.76
N VAL A 58 -6.54 -6.07 -10.27
CA VAL A 58 -7.02 -6.57 -8.98
C VAL A 58 -6.06 -6.15 -7.87
N ILE A 59 -6.62 -5.55 -6.82
CA ILE A 59 -5.91 -5.16 -5.61
C ILE A 59 -6.50 -5.83 -4.38
N PHE A 60 -5.65 -6.50 -3.62
CA PHE A 60 -6.01 -7.22 -2.42
C PHE A 60 -5.86 -6.32 -1.19
N VAL A 61 -6.89 -6.25 -0.35
CA VAL A 61 -6.89 -5.59 0.97
C VAL A 61 -7.23 -6.60 2.06
N SER A 62 -6.77 -6.38 3.28
CA SER A 62 -7.06 -7.29 4.39
C SER A 62 -8.56 -7.31 4.73
N ASN A 63 -9.06 -8.43 5.25
CA ASN A 63 -10.39 -8.49 5.86
C ASN A 63 -10.29 -8.58 7.40
N PRO A 64 -10.71 -7.54 8.15
CA PRO A 64 -11.16 -6.22 7.68
C PRO A 64 -9.99 -5.30 7.31
N THR A 65 -10.29 -4.08 6.85
CA THR A 65 -9.32 -3.03 6.49
C THR A 65 -9.86 -1.64 6.88
N TRP A 66 -9.04 -0.59 6.82
CA TRP A 66 -9.51 0.79 6.94
C TRP A 66 -10.62 1.06 5.91
N GLY A 67 -11.77 1.54 6.38
CA GLY A 67 -13.01 1.60 5.60
C GLY A 67 -12.95 2.44 4.31
N ASN A 68 -11.94 3.30 4.16
CA ASN A 68 -11.78 4.10 2.95
C ASN A 68 -10.90 3.44 1.88
N HIS A 69 -10.19 2.34 2.17
CA HIS A 69 -9.39 1.62 1.17
C HIS A 69 -10.23 1.23 -0.06
N PRO A 70 -11.41 0.57 0.08
CA PRO A 70 -12.19 0.18 -1.09
C PRO A 70 -12.60 1.36 -1.97
N ASN A 71 -12.97 2.49 -1.35
CA ASN A 71 -13.38 3.70 -2.07
C ASN A 71 -12.22 4.28 -2.90
N ILE A 72 -11.02 4.40 -2.31
CA ILE A 72 -9.85 4.95 -2.99
C ILE A 72 -9.51 4.12 -4.22
N PHE A 73 -9.43 2.80 -4.07
CA PHE A 73 -8.97 1.90 -5.13
C PHE A 73 -10.00 1.69 -6.23
N ASN A 74 -11.28 1.51 -5.88
CA ASN A 74 -12.35 1.41 -6.88
C ASN A 74 -12.45 2.70 -7.71
N LEU A 75 -12.36 3.88 -7.08
CA LEU A 75 -12.38 5.15 -7.81
C LEU A 75 -11.11 5.40 -8.64
N ALA A 76 -10.03 4.64 -8.43
CA ALA A 76 -8.83 4.67 -9.26
C ALA A 76 -8.90 3.68 -10.43
N GLY A 77 -9.96 2.85 -10.51
CA GLY A 77 -10.15 1.84 -11.55
C GLY A 77 -9.60 0.45 -11.22
N LEU A 78 -9.25 0.19 -9.96
CA LEU A 78 -8.80 -1.13 -9.49
C LEU A 78 -9.97 -1.90 -8.87
N SER A 79 -10.06 -3.20 -9.15
CA SER A 79 -11.03 -4.11 -8.52
C SER A 79 -10.52 -4.58 -7.17
N VAL A 80 -11.24 -4.26 -6.10
CA VAL A 80 -10.84 -4.60 -4.73
C VAL A 80 -11.29 -6.01 -4.36
N GLU A 81 -10.33 -6.86 -4.00
CA GLU A 81 -10.54 -8.18 -3.42
C GLU A 81 -10.02 -8.23 -1.99
N TYR A 82 -10.48 -9.22 -1.22
CA TYR A 82 -10.13 -9.34 0.20
C TYR A 82 -9.34 -10.62 0.47
N PHE A 83 -8.31 -10.52 1.32
CA PHE A 83 -7.61 -11.67 1.87
C PHE A 83 -7.86 -11.79 3.38
N ARG A 84 -7.88 -13.03 3.89
CA ARG A 84 -8.02 -13.32 5.32
C ARG A 84 -6.88 -12.68 6.11
N TYR A 85 -7.24 -12.01 7.21
CA TYR A 85 -6.27 -11.34 8.08
C TYR A 85 -6.66 -11.48 9.55
N TYR A 86 -7.86 -11.08 9.95
CA TYR A 86 -8.27 -11.13 11.36
C TYR A 86 -9.04 -12.39 11.70
N ASP A 87 -8.58 -13.13 12.71
CA ASP A 87 -9.35 -14.23 13.30
C ASP A 87 -10.12 -13.75 14.52
N SER A 88 -11.45 -13.75 14.43
CA SER A 88 -12.34 -13.30 15.51
C SER A 88 -12.32 -14.20 16.75
N LYS A 89 -11.88 -15.46 16.63
CA LYS A 89 -11.80 -16.40 17.76
C LYS A 89 -10.57 -16.10 18.62
N THR A 90 -9.43 -15.87 17.98
CA THR A 90 -8.16 -15.56 18.67
C THR A 90 -7.94 -14.08 18.90
N ARG A 91 -8.68 -13.21 18.19
CA ARG A 91 -8.46 -11.77 18.10
C ARG A 91 -7.05 -11.42 17.61
N GLY A 92 -6.48 -12.29 16.79
CA GLY A 92 -5.15 -12.18 16.24
C GLY A 92 -5.14 -12.33 14.72
N LEU A 93 -3.95 -12.56 14.19
CA LEU A 93 -3.73 -12.76 12.76
C LEU A 93 -4.10 -14.19 12.35
N ASP A 94 -5.03 -14.35 11.41
CA ASP A 94 -5.21 -15.57 10.62
C ASP A 94 -4.06 -15.71 9.62
N PHE A 95 -2.87 -16.03 10.13
CA PHE A 95 -1.66 -16.10 9.31
C PHE A 95 -1.75 -17.20 8.25
N LYS A 96 -2.40 -18.33 8.58
CA LYS A 96 -2.59 -19.42 7.64
C LYS A 96 -3.51 -19.02 6.50
N GLY A 97 -4.65 -18.39 6.81
CA GLY A 97 -5.58 -17.92 5.79
C GLY A 97 -4.99 -16.84 4.90
N LEU A 98 -4.21 -15.92 5.49
CA LEU A 98 -3.45 -14.91 4.75
C LEU A 98 -2.53 -15.55 3.70
N LEU A 99 -1.73 -16.53 4.11
CA LEU A 99 -0.80 -17.20 3.19
C LEU A 99 -1.51 -18.02 2.11
N GLU A 100 -2.61 -18.69 2.45
CA GLU A 100 -3.42 -19.44 1.50
C GLU A 100 -4.03 -18.51 0.43
N ASP A 101 -4.61 -17.37 0.83
CA ASP A 101 -5.26 -16.44 -0.09
C ASP A 101 -4.25 -15.73 -0.99
N LEU A 102 -3.17 -15.20 -0.42
CA LEU A 102 -2.13 -14.52 -1.19
C LEU A 102 -1.31 -15.50 -2.05
N GLY A 103 -1.16 -16.75 -1.62
CA GLY A 103 -0.51 -17.80 -2.39
C GLY A 103 -1.33 -18.28 -3.59
N ALA A 104 -2.66 -18.12 -3.56
CA ALA A 104 -3.56 -18.40 -4.66
C ALA A 104 -3.72 -17.21 -5.63
N ALA A 105 -3.22 -16.03 -5.28
CA ALA A 105 -3.32 -14.84 -6.10
C ALA A 105 -2.51 -14.99 -7.41
N LEU A 106 -3.02 -14.39 -8.49
CA LEU A 106 -2.32 -14.40 -9.77
C LEU A 106 -0.98 -13.65 -9.67
N SER A 107 0.00 -14.10 -10.45
CA SER A 107 1.32 -13.44 -10.49
C SER A 107 1.19 -11.95 -10.84
N GLY A 108 1.88 -11.13 -10.07
CA GLY A 108 1.79 -9.67 -10.14
C GLY A 108 0.63 -9.07 -9.37
N ALA A 109 -0.13 -9.83 -8.57
CA ALA A 109 -1.20 -9.27 -7.74
C ALA A 109 -0.72 -8.07 -6.90
N ILE A 110 -1.53 -7.02 -6.87
CA ILE A 110 -1.28 -5.83 -6.04
C ILE A 110 -1.85 -6.12 -4.65
N VAL A 111 -1.05 -5.94 -3.60
CA VAL A 111 -1.48 -6.21 -2.22
C VAL A 111 -1.22 -5.00 -1.34
N VAL A 112 -2.24 -4.57 -0.61
CA VAL A 112 -2.15 -3.49 0.38
C VAL A 112 -1.88 -4.11 1.74
N LEU A 113 -0.67 -3.87 2.25
CA LEU A 113 -0.27 -4.26 3.59
C LEU A 113 -0.15 -3.02 4.47
N GLN A 114 -0.80 -3.03 5.62
CA GLN A 114 -0.63 -1.99 6.63
C GLN A 114 0.69 -2.27 7.37
N ALA A 115 1.63 -1.33 7.29
CA ALA A 115 3.00 -1.54 7.77
C ALA A 115 3.07 -1.92 9.26
N CYS A 116 2.20 -1.31 10.08
CA CYS A 116 2.01 -1.65 11.49
C CYS A 116 0.66 -1.07 11.97
N ALA A 117 0.28 -1.38 13.21
CA ALA A 117 -0.90 -0.83 13.88
C ALA A 117 -2.17 -0.92 13.01
N HIS A 118 -2.54 -2.14 12.63
CA HIS A 118 -3.59 -2.39 11.66
C HIS A 118 -4.89 -1.66 12.02
N ASN A 119 -5.42 -0.86 11.10
CA ASN A 119 -6.73 -0.25 11.21
C ASN A 119 -7.76 -1.15 10.51
N PRO A 120 -8.81 -1.66 11.19
CA PRO A 120 -9.28 -1.24 12.52
C PRO A 120 -8.88 -2.16 13.68
N THR A 121 -8.15 -3.25 13.44
CA THR A 121 -8.09 -4.36 14.41
C THR A 121 -7.05 -4.19 15.52
N GLY A 122 -5.99 -3.43 15.27
CA GLY A 122 -4.84 -3.28 16.15
C GLY A 122 -3.90 -4.49 16.20
N VAL A 123 -4.19 -5.55 15.43
CA VAL A 123 -3.31 -6.72 15.25
C VAL A 123 -2.00 -6.32 14.55
#